data_AF-A0A7J4TN44-F1
#
_entry.id   AF-A0A7J4TN44-F1
#
_cell.length_a   1.000
_cell.length_b   1.000
_cell.length_c   1.000
_cell.angle_alpha   90.00
_cell.angle_beta   90.00
_cell.angle_gamma   90.00
#
_symmetry.space_group_name_H-M   'P 1'
#
loop_
_entity.id
_entity.type
_entity.pdbx_description
1 polymer ?
#
loop_
_entity_poly.entity_id
_entity_poly.type
_entity_poly.pdbx_seq_one_letter_code
_entity_poly.pdbx_strand_id
1 'polypeptide(L)'
;MQMLVTELSPGDEVYGEAGKFLWKTSNVDMDTRFGSQKHEGKSFLDKAIGTAIDMGKRTLAGESMAFVHFTPLGGDGKASFAQMIPGEILAMELDGSREMFVQSDGLLAAESTIDFDIALTKRLGAGAFGGQGFILERFSDKG
;
A
#
# COMPACT_ATOMS: atom_id res chain seq x y z
N MET A 1 15.86 -4.47 15.10
CA MET A 1 14.58 -4.32 14.40
C MET A 1 14.12 -2.89 14.55
N GLN A 2 13.71 -2.28 13.46
CA GLN A 2 13.24 -0.90 13.42
C GLN A 2 11.70 -0.87 13.39
N MET A 3 11.13 0.25 13.80
CA MET A 3 9.69 0.49 13.82
C MET A 3 9.46 1.92 13.32
N LEU A 4 8.54 2.06 12.37
CA LEU A 4 8.06 3.35 11.91
C LEU A 4 6.96 3.83 12.85
N VAL A 5 7.04 5.07 13.29
CA VAL A 5 5.94 5.77 13.98
C VAL A 5 5.64 7.02 13.18
N THR A 6 4.46 7.06 12.57
CA THR A 6 3.94 8.24 11.87
C THR A 6 3.26 9.15 12.88
N GLU A 7 3.44 10.46 12.70
CA GLU A 7 2.67 11.49 13.38
C GLU A 7 1.72 12.09 12.35
N LEU A 8 0.43 12.06 12.64
CA LEU A 8 -0.64 12.44 11.71
C LEU A 8 -1.34 13.67 12.27
N SER A 9 -1.32 14.76 11.53
CA SER A 9 -2.07 15.99 11.82
C SER A 9 -3.48 15.88 11.23
N PRO A 10 -4.45 16.69 11.71
CA PRO A 10 -5.78 16.74 11.10
C PRO A 10 -5.71 17.00 9.58
N GLY A 11 -6.25 16.06 8.80
CA GLY A 11 -6.21 16.10 7.33
C GLY A 11 -5.19 15.15 6.70
N ASP A 12 -4.24 14.63 7.49
CA ASP A 12 -3.28 13.64 7.02
C ASP A 12 -3.97 12.27 6.91
N GLU A 13 -3.55 11.48 5.92
CA GLU A 13 -3.89 10.07 5.82
C GLU A 13 -2.68 9.35 5.26
N VAL A 14 -2.29 8.26 5.93
CA VAL A 14 -1.28 7.32 5.45
C VAL A 14 -1.93 5.97 5.20
N TYR A 15 -1.43 5.23 4.21
CA TYR A 15 -1.85 3.85 3.97
C TYR A 15 -0.66 2.91 4.07
N GLY A 16 -0.92 1.67 4.48
CA GLY A 16 0.08 0.61 4.55
C GLY A 16 -0.51 -0.74 4.21
N GLU A 17 0.35 -1.71 3.86
CA GLU A 17 -0.11 -3.07 3.62
C GLU A 17 -0.66 -3.70 4.90
N ALA A 18 -1.73 -4.50 4.75
CA ALA A 18 -2.27 -5.28 5.83
C ALA A 18 -1.20 -6.21 6.44
N GLY A 19 -1.20 -6.34 7.78
CA GLY A 19 -0.28 -7.23 8.49
C GLY A 19 1.03 -6.59 8.97
N LYS A 20 1.33 -5.34 8.59
CA LYS A 20 2.52 -4.59 9.05
C LYS A 20 2.22 -3.57 10.15
N PHE A 21 0.94 -3.33 10.44
CA PHE A 21 0.48 -2.45 11.51
C PHE A 21 0.76 -3.04 12.90
N LEU A 22 1.17 -2.19 13.85
CA LEU A 22 1.42 -2.57 15.24
C LEU A 22 0.42 -1.95 16.23
N TRP A 23 0.37 -0.62 16.29
CA TRP A 23 -0.47 0.12 17.23
C TRP A 23 -0.80 1.52 16.69
N LYS A 24 -1.87 2.11 17.20
CA LYS A 24 -2.28 3.50 16.93
C LYS A 24 -2.80 4.18 18.19
N THR A 25 -2.82 5.50 18.20
CA THR A 25 -3.58 6.24 19.22
C THR A 25 -5.08 5.99 19.06
N SER A 26 -5.86 6.20 20.12
CA SER A 26 -7.29 5.89 20.15
C SER A 26 -8.10 6.67 19.10
N ASN A 27 -7.62 7.86 18.74
CA ASN A 27 -8.28 8.78 17.84
C ASN A 27 -7.95 8.56 16.35
N VAL A 28 -7.00 7.69 16.00
CA VAL A 28 -6.74 7.35 14.60
C VAL A 28 -7.76 6.30 14.16
N ASP A 29 -8.48 6.55 13.07
CA ASP A 29 -9.39 5.57 12.47
C ASP A 29 -8.64 4.63 11.52
N MET A 30 -9.21 3.46 11.23
CA MET A 30 -8.64 2.47 10.30
C MET A 30 -9.69 2.05 9.28
N ASP A 31 -9.38 2.23 7.99
CA ASP A 31 -10.24 1.86 6.88
C ASP A 31 -9.50 0.96 5.88
N THR A 32 -10.01 -0.26 5.66
CA THR A 32 -9.38 -1.22 4.75
C THR A 32 -9.96 -1.06 3.35
N ARG A 33 -9.13 -0.62 2.40
CA ARG A 33 -9.49 -0.37 1.01
C ARG A 33 -8.83 -1.40 0.07
N PHE A 34 -9.51 -1.72 -1.02
CA PHE A 34 -9.07 -2.71 -2.00
C PHE A 34 -8.92 -2.09 -3.40
N GLY A 35 -7.71 -2.07 -3.94
CA GLY A 35 -7.44 -1.67 -5.35
C GLY A 35 -6.75 -0.32 -5.53
N SER A 36 -6.42 0.01 -6.79
CA SER A 36 -5.78 1.27 -7.18
C SER A 36 -6.74 2.46 -7.02
N GLN A 37 -6.21 3.57 -6.49
CA GLN A 37 -6.96 4.77 -6.10
C GLN A 37 -7.52 5.57 -7.30
N LYS A 38 -7.08 5.31 -8.54
CA LYS A 38 -7.50 6.06 -9.75
C LYS A 38 -8.76 5.51 -10.44
N HIS A 39 -9.86 5.41 -9.69
CA HIS A 39 -11.19 5.19 -10.29
C HIS A 39 -12.20 6.29 -9.94
N GLU A 40 -11.79 7.55 -9.82
CA GLU A 40 -12.74 8.67 -9.86
C GLU A 40 -12.99 9.10 -11.32
N GLY A 41 -14.25 9.00 -11.77
CA GLY A 41 -14.70 9.52 -13.06
C GLY A 41 -15.22 8.50 -14.11
N LYS A 42 -15.19 7.19 -13.86
CA LYS A 42 -15.70 6.17 -14.80
C LYS A 42 -17.11 5.67 -14.44
N SER A 43 -17.89 5.31 -15.46
CA SER A 43 -19.26 4.78 -15.35
C SER A 43 -19.34 3.59 -14.37
N PHE A 44 -20.50 3.36 -13.74
CA PHE A 44 -20.69 2.28 -12.76
C PHE A 44 -20.29 0.90 -13.32
N LEU A 45 -20.45 0.70 -14.64
CA LEU A 45 -20.05 -0.51 -15.35
C LEU A 45 -18.52 -0.62 -15.51
N ASP A 46 -17.84 0.49 -15.80
CA ASP A 46 -16.38 0.55 -15.94
C ASP A 46 -15.68 0.38 -14.59
N LYS A 47 -16.29 0.89 -13.50
CA LYS A 47 -15.86 0.60 -12.13
C LYS A 47 -15.98 -0.89 -11.83
N ALA A 48 -17.12 -1.50 -12.13
CA ALA A 48 -17.32 -2.93 -11.88
C ALA A 48 -16.36 -3.82 -12.68
N ILE A 49 -16.12 -3.49 -13.96
CA ILE A 49 -15.17 -4.21 -14.81
C ILE A 49 -13.72 -3.98 -14.34
N GLY A 50 -13.35 -2.75 -13.97
CA GLY A 50 -12.05 -2.43 -13.40
C GLY A 50 -11.79 -3.19 -12.11
N THR A 51 -12.74 -3.17 -11.17
CA THR A 51 -12.67 -3.93 -9.92
C THR A 51 -12.57 -5.44 -10.17
N ALA A 52 -13.32 -6.00 -11.13
CA ALA A 52 -13.24 -7.42 -11.46
C ALA A 52 -11.90 -7.82 -12.09
N ILE A 53 -11.34 -6.98 -12.98
CA ILE A 53 -10.02 -7.20 -13.58
C ILE A 53 -8.93 -7.10 -12.50
N ASP A 54 -9.01 -6.12 -11.61
CA ASP A 54 -8.08 -5.99 -10.50
C ASP A 54 -8.20 -7.17 -9.54
N MET A 55 -9.42 -7.63 -9.22
CA MET A 55 -9.64 -8.86 -8.43
C MET A 55 -9.12 -10.12 -9.14
N GLY A 56 -9.20 -10.18 -10.47
CA GLY A 56 -8.60 -11.24 -11.27
C GLY A 56 -7.06 -11.22 -11.22
N LYS A 57 -6.45 -10.04 -11.32
CA LYS A 57 -5.00 -9.87 -11.11
C LYS A 57 -4.59 -10.26 -9.67
N ARG A 58 -5.41 -9.92 -8.66
CA ARG A 58 -5.21 -10.26 -7.24
C ARG A 58 -5.16 -11.77 -6.97
N THR A 59 -6.09 -12.55 -7.54
CA THR A 59 -6.10 -14.02 -7.36
C THR A 59 -4.92 -14.70 -8.07
N LEU A 60 -4.40 -14.10 -9.13
CA LEU A 60 -3.21 -14.60 -9.83
C LEU A 60 -1.89 -14.25 -9.13
N ALA A 61 -1.89 -13.20 -8.31
CA ALA A 61 -0.77 -12.67 -7.52
C ALA A 61 -0.63 -13.33 -6.12
N GLY A 62 -1.65 -14.05 -5.64
CA GLY A 62 -1.56 -14.86 -4.42
C GLY A 62 -1.63 -14.10 -3.09
N GLU A 63 -1.71 -12.77 -3.11
CA GLU A 63 -1.83 -11.93 -1.91
C GLU A 63 -3.04 -10.99 -1.98
N SER A 64 -3.70 -10.83 -0.83
CA SER A 64 -4.72 -9.83 -0.63
C SER A 64 -4.03 -8.47 -0.54
N MET A 65 -3.90 -7.74 -1.66
CA MET A 65 -3.44 -6.34 -1.66
C MET A 65 -4.54 -5.42 -1.10
N ALA A 66 -4.83 -5.61 0.19
CA ALA A 66 -5.67 -4.74 0.99
C ALA A 66 -4.76 -3.74 1.67
N PHE A 67 -4.99 -2.46 1.38
CA PHE A 67 -4.32 -1.38 2.10
C PHE A 67 -5.19 -0.94 3.25
N VAL A 68 -4.58 -0.68 4.39
CA VAL A 68 -5.23 -0.08 5.54
C VAL A 68 -4.86 1.39 5.57
N HIS A 69 -5.85 2.26 5.55
CA HIS A 69 -5.71 3.71 5.65
C HIS A 69 -5.88 4.13 7.11
N PHE A 70 -5.07 5.09 7.54
CA PHE A 70 -5.00 5.59 8.90
C PHE A 70 -5.18 7.11 8.91
N THR A 71 -6.24 7.57 9.58
CA THR A 71 -6.65 8.99 9.55
C THR A 71 -6.91 9.48 10.97
N PRO A 72 -6.28 10.58 11.44
CA PRO A 72 -6.49 11.08 12.78
C PRO A 72 -7.83 11.84 12.88
N LEU A 73 -8.63 11.51 13.88
CA LEU A 73 -9.91 12.16 14.17
C LEU A 73 -9.78 13.08 15.38
N GLY A 74 -10.27 14.32 15.27
CA GLY A 74 -10.39 15.22 16.41
C GLY A 74 -9.08 15.74 17.00
N GLY A 75 -7.96 15.65 16.28
CA GLY A 75 -6.64 16.15 16.69
C GLY A 75 -5.52 15.25 16.20
N ASP A 76 -4.28 15.55 16.58
CA ASP A 76 -3.10 14.78 16.16
C ASP A 76 -3.19 13.32 16.63
N GLY A 77 -2.65 12.40 15.82
CA GLY A 77 -2.65 10.98 16.09
C GLY A 77 -1.32 10.32 15.72
N LYS A 78 -1.15 9.06 16.12
CA LYS A 78 0.02 8.26 15.71
C LYS A 78 -0.40 6.88 15.24
N ALA A 79 0.26 6.38 14.21
CA ALA A 79 0.15 4.99 13.75
C ALA A 79 1.55 4.40 13.53
N SER A 80 1.71 3.14 13.90
CA SER A 80 3.01 2.47 13.88
C SER A 80 3.02 1.18 13.08
N PHE A 81 4.15 0.95 12.39
CA PHE A 81 4.36 -0.13 11.45
C PHE A 81 5.73 -0.78 11.66
N ALA A 82 5.83 -2.08 11.39
CA ALA A 82 7.11 -2.77 11.32
C ALA A 82 7.07 -3.93 10.32
N GLN A 83 8.25 -4.27 9.80
CA GLN A 83 8.40 -5.40 8.91
C GLN A 83 8.54 -6.72 9.70
N MET A 84 8.03 -7.81 9.12
CA MET A 84 8.07 -9.14 9.76
C MET A 84 9.44 -9.83 9.64
N ILE A 85 10.32 -9.29 8.80
CA ILE A 85 11.66 -9.81 8.53
C ILE A 85 12.69 -8.77 9.00
N PRO A 86 13.80 -9.18 9.65
CA PRO A 86 14.86 -8.25 10.06
C PRO A 86 15.44 -7.48 8.87
N GLY A 87 15.52 -6.16 9.00
CA GLY A 87 16.05 -5.28 7.96
C GLY A 87 16.09 -3.81 8.41
N GLU A 88 16.24 -2.94 7.43
CA GLU A 88 16.26 -1.48 7.57
C GLU A 88 15.02 -0.87 6.91
N ILE A 89 14.51 0.20 7.52
CA ILE A 89 13.43 1.05 7.01
C ILE A 89 14.08 2.24 6.33
N LEU A 90 13.72 2.46 5.07
CA LEU A 90 14.16 3.61 4.29
C LEU A 90 12.97 4.53 4.05
N ALA A 91 13.08 5.78 4.50
CA ALA A 91 12.14 6.83 4.15
C ALA A 91 12.56 7.44 2.80
N MET A 92 11.60 7.51 1.88
CA MET A 92 11.85 7.95 0.51
C MET A 92 10.82 8.98 0.12
N GLU A 93 11.28 10.19 -0.23
CA GLU A 93 10.42 11.28 -0.71
C GLU A 93 10.27 11.19 -2.23
N LEU A 94 9.03 11.32 -2.71
CA LEU A 94 8.72 11.47 -4.13
C LEU A 94 8.25 12.90 -4.38
N ASP A 95 8.98 13.63 -5.22
CA ASP A 95 8.64 15.02 -5.60
C ASP A 95 7.67 15.09 -6.80
N GLY A 96 7.21 13.94 -7.29
CA GLY A 96 6.39 13.79 -8.49
C GLY A 96 7.18 13.80 -9.82
N SER A 97 8.51 14.00 -9.80
CA SER A 97 9.35 13.94 -11.00
C SER A 97 9.88 12.53 -11.30
N ARG A 98 9.79 11.62 -10.31
CA ARG A 98 10.28 10.25 -10.37
C ARG A 98 9.25 9.29 -9.78
N GLU A 99 9.38 8.04 -10.16
CA GLU A 99 8.61 6.93 -9.63
C GLU A 99 9.55 5.97 -8.91
N MET A 100 9.01 5.23 -7.95
CA MET A 100 9.73 4.19 -7.25
C MET A 100 9.17 2.82 -7.61
N PHE A 101 10.05 1.86 -7.83
CA PHE A 101 9.68 0.47 -7.99
C PHE A 101 10.14 -0.32 -6.78
N VAL A 102 9.22 -0.99 -6.11
CA VAL A 102 9.47 -1.77 -4.90
C VAL A 102 8.98 -3.19 -5.16
N GLN A 103 9.72 -4.19 -4.71
CA GLN A 103 9.22 -5.56 -4.74
C GLN A 103 8.05 -5.69 -3.76
N SER A 104 7.02 -6.46 -4.13
CA SER A 104 5.92 -6.83 -3.22
C SER A 104 6.42 -7.25 -1.84
N ASP A 105 5.66 -6.91 -0.80
CA ASP A 105 6.04 -6.94 0.62
C ASP A 105 7.07 -5.88 1.07
N GLY A 106 7.53 -4.99 0.19
CA GLY A 106 8.50 -3.96 0.54
C GLY A 106 7.91 -2.72 1.21
N LEU A 107 6.65 -2.38 0.96
CA LEU A 107 6.02 -1.16 1.50
C LEU A 107 5.69 -1.31 2.99
N LEU A 108 5.99 -0.30 3.81
CA LEU A 108 5.47 -0.21 5.18
C LEU A 108 4.27 0.73 5.27
N ALA A 109 4.49 1.98 4.85
CA ALA A 109 3.46 3.00 4.77
C ALA A 109 3.85 4.04 3.71
N ALA A 110 2.86 4.74 3.17
CA ALA A 110 3.01 5.90 2.30
C ALA A 110 1.90 6.93 2.60
N GLU A 111 2.14 8.19 2.27
CA GLU A 111 1.08 9.21 2.27
C GLU A 111 -0.02 8.84 1.27
N SER A 112 -1.27 9.13 1.59
CA SER A 112 -2.44 8.87 0.70
C SER A 112 -2.38 9.57 -0.66
N THR A 113 -1.50 10.55 -0.81
CA THR A 113 -1.22 11.25 -2.07
C THR A 113 -0.33 10.45 -3.02
N ILE A 114 0.39 9.43 -2.52
CA ILE A 114 1.18 8.52 -3.33
C ILE A 114 0.26 7.52 -4.03
N ASP A 115 0.39 7.44 -5.35
CA ASP A 115 -0.36 6.50 -6.17
C ASP A 115 0.37 5.15 -6.24
N PHE A 116 -0.41 4.08 -6.25
CA PHE A 116 0.07 2.70 -6.27
C PHE A 116 -0.44 1.95 -7.52
N ASP A 117 0.46 1.21 -8.15
CA ASP A 117 0.15 0.33 -9.28
C ASP A 117 1.06 -0.90 -9.31
N ILE A 118 0.66 -1.96 -10.03
CA ILE A 118 1.52 -3.11 -10.29
C ILE A 118 2.25 -2.90 -11.62
N ALA A 119 3.57 -2.69 -11.58
CA ALA A 119 4.40 -2.53 -12.77
C ALA A 119 4.63 -3.83 -13.53
N LEU A 120 4.86 -4.92 -12.79
CA LEU A 120 5.20 -6.21 -13.38
C LEU A 120 4.73 -7.36 -12.49
N THR A 121 4.04 -8.31 -13.09
CA THR A 121 3.79 -9.63 -12.48
C THR A 121 4.44 -10.69 -13.36
N LYS A 122 5.45 -11.37 -12.86
CA LYS A 122 6.13 -12.45 -13.57
C LYS A 122 6.06 -13.74 -12.76
N ARG A 123 5.36 -14.74 -13.31
CA ARG A 123 5.43 -16.11 -12.77
C ARG A 123 6.78 -16.71 -13.14
N LEU A 124 7.70 -16.68 -12.18
CA LEU A 124 8.92 -17.48 -12.26
C LEU A 124 8.51 -18.93 -11.99
N GLY A 125 8.97 -19.86 -12.82
CA GLY A 125 8.53 -21.26 -12.80
C GLY A 125 8.57 -21.91 -11.41
N ALA A 126 7.86 -23.03 -11.25
CA ALA A 126 7.67 -23.72 -9.98
C ALA A 126 9.02 -23.99 -9.27
N GLY A 127 9.34 -23.21 -8.24
CA GLY A 127 10.51 -23.45 -7.38
C GLY A 127 11.18 -22.22 -6.77
N ALA A 128 11.08 -21.02 -7.37
CA ALA A 128 11.92 -19.90 -6.93
C ALA A 128 11.34 -18.98 -5.84
N PHE A 129 10.01 -18.90 -5.67
CA PHE A 129 9.35 -17.95 -4.75
C PHE A 129 8.01 -18.48 -4.21
N GLY A 130 8.01 -19.68 -3.61
CA GLY A 130 6.79 -20.24 -2.98
C GLY A 130 5.59 -20.50 -3.91
N GLY A 131 5.78 -20.37 -5.24
CA GLY A 131 4.72 -20.49 -6.24
C GLY A 131 3.98 -19.19 -6.60
N GLN A 132 4.24 -18.08 -5.89
CA GLN A 132 3.57 -16.78 -6.14
C GLN A 132 4.17 -16.02 -7.34
N GLY A 133 5.46 -16.18 -7.60
CA GLY A 133 6.17 -15.45 -8.67
C GLY A 133 6.85 -14.19 -8.14
N PHE A 134 7.12 -13.23 -9.04
CA PHE A 134 7.75 -11.95 -8.75
C PHE A 134 6.77 -10.83 -9.10
N ILE A 135 6.46 -9.98 -8.13
CA ILE A 135 5.59 -8.82 -8.29
C ILE A 135 6.42 -7.57 -7.97
N LEU A 136 6.39 -6.63 -8.91
CA LEU A 136 7.01 -5.32 -8.77
C LEU A 136 5.91 -4.26 -8.76
N GLU A 137 5.90 -3.48 -7.70
CA GLU A 137 4.97 -2.41 -7.41
C GLU A 137 5.58 -1.08 -7.83
N ARG A 138 4.75 -0.15 -8.30
CA ARG A 138 5.12 1.21 -8.71
C ARG A 138 4.43 2.19 -7.79
N PHE A 139 5.21 3.13 -7.25
CA PHE A 139 4.75 4.25 -6.45
C PHE A 139 5.08 5.55 -7.18
N SER A 140 4.11 6.45 -7.30
CA SER A 140 4.24 7.71 -8.02
C SER A 140 3.46 8.84 -7.34
N ASP A 141 3.44 10.03 -7.96
CA ASP A 141 2.89 11.27 -7.39
C ASP A 141 3.76 11.82 -6.24
N LYS A 142 3.23 12.74 -5.43
CA LYS A 142 4.04 13.52 -4.46
C LYS A 142 3.69 13.16 -3.02
N GLY A 143 4.72 12.89 -2.20
CA GLY A 143 4.61 12.53 -0.78
C GLY A 143 5.84 11.78 -0.28
#